data_AF-A0A554KXF5-F1
#
_entry.id   AF-A0A554KXF5-F1
#
_cell.length_a   1.000
_cell.length_b   1.000
_cell.length_c   1.000
_cell.angle_alpha   90.00
_cell.angle_beta   90.00
_cell.angle_gamma   90.00
#
_symmetry.space_group_name_H-M   'P 1'
#
loop_
_entity.id
_entity.type
_entity.pdbx_description
1 polymer ?
#
loop_
_entity_poly.entity_id
_entity_poly.type
_entity_poly.pdbx_seq_one_letter_code
_entity_poly.pdbx_strand_id
1 'polypeptide(L)'
;MTGCAILKCAAMVGTRFFKQALGASAAVTVGVVVLVLSIMAAVDPMAVSPHQEATDSGVLVQKVEYYLPYSGVLPDSPLYKFKALRDRISLWLVTDPAKKAEKELLLADKRIGAAVALLDGGKDKLAVSTATKGEKYLEQAVNRVLGMAEGGKDVKSMLGVLAKATAKHEEMMVGIVGKTQQARSVAEKTLALTSMLHERVDQAVREN
;
A
#
# COMPACT_ATOMS: atom_id res chain seq x y z
N MET A 1 -10.98 -63.28 -36.28
CA MET A 1 -12.00 -62.21 -36.06
C MET A 1 -11.92 -61.80 -34.60
N THR A 2 -10.91 -60.99 -34.30
CA THR A 2 -10.43 -60.66 -32.96
C THR A 2 -10.31 -59.15 -32.92
N GLY A 3 -11.27 -58.46 -32.29
CA GLY A 3 -11.22 -57.01 -32.19
C GLY A 3 -12.59 -56.35 -32.09
N CYS A 4 -13.31 -56.54 -30.98
CA CYS A 4 -14.37 -55.60 -30.58
C CYS A 4 -14.79 -55.79 -29.11
N ALA A 5 -13.86 -56.03 -28.18
CA ALA A 5 -14.19 -56.24 -26.76
C ALA A 5 -13.39 -55.37 -25.78
N ILE A 6 -12.43 -54.57 -26.24
CA ILE A 6 -11.50 -53.84 -25.34
C ILE A 6 -11.96 -52.38 -25.10
N LEU A 7 -12.89 -51.85 -25.89
CA LEU A 7 -13.22 -50.41 -25.84
C LEU A 7 -14.38 -49.99 -24.92
N LYS A 8 -14.95 -50.89 -24.10
CA LYS A 8 -16.05 -50.56 -23.17
C LYS A 8 -15.68 -50.51 -21.68
N CYS A 9 -14.43 -50.81 -21.29
CA CYS A 9 -14.04 -50.79 -19.88
C CYS A 9 -13.44 -49.47 -19.36
N ALA A 10 -13.04 -48.53 -20.24
CA ALA A 10 -12.36 -47.30 -19.77
C ALA A 10 -13.30 -46.14 -19.36
N ALA A 11 -14.59 -46.20 -19.67
CA ALA A 11 -15.51 -45.06 -19.49
C ALA A 11 -16.30 -45.05 -18.16
N MET A 12 -16.15 -46.06 -17.28
CA MET A 12 -17.03 -46.22 -16.11
C MET A 12 -16.32 -46.12 -14.74
N VAL A 13 -15.10 -45.57 -14.68
CA VAL A 13 -14.37 -45.37 -13.41
C VAL A 13 -14.18 -43.88 -13.05
N GLY A 14 -14.36 -42.95 -14.00
CA GLY A 14 -14.08 -41.52 -13.79
C GLY A 14 -15.18 -40.67 -13.14
N THR A 15 -16.43 -41.15 -13.05
CA THR A 15 -17.58 -40.30 -12.63
C THR A 15 -18.10 -40.59 -11.22
N ARG A 16 -17.59 -41.62 -10.54
CA ARG A 16 -18.01 -41.93 -9.15
C ARG A 16 -17.20 -41.20 -8.08
N PHE A 17 -15.94 -40.83 -8.35
CA PHE A 17 -15.13 -40.04 -7.40
C PHE A 17 -15.58 -38.58 -7.29
N PHE A 18 -16.12 -38.00 -8.38
CA PHE A 18 -16.56 -36.61 -8.37
C PHE A 18 -17.91 -36.38 -7.64
N LYS A 19 -18.74 -37.43 -7.51
CA LYS A 19 -20.03 -37.34 -6.80
C LYS A 19 -19.94 -37.62 -5.29
N GLN A 20 -18.86 -38.24 -4.80
CA GLN A 20 -18.65 -38.43 -3.35
C GLN A 20 -17.95 -37.24 -2.67
N ALA A 21 -17.28 -36.36 -3.43
CA ALA A 21 -16.71 -35.12 -2.90
C ALA A 21 -17.74 -33.99 -2.68
N LEU A 22 -18.94 -34.09 -3.26
CA LEU A 22 -20.01 -33.09 -3.05
C LEU A 22 -20.87 -33.35 -1.79
N GLY A 23 -20.87 -34.58 -1.25
CA GLY A 23 -21.72 -34.93 -0.10
C GLY A 23 -21.15 -34.55 1.26
N ALA A 24 -19.82 -34.45 1.38
CA ALA A 24 -19.13 -34.09 2.64
C ALA A 24 -18.68 -32.62 2.70
N SER A 25 -18.87 -31.86 1.61
CA SER A 25 -18.39 -30.47 1.51
C SER A 25 -19.40 -29.44 2.07
N ALA A 26 -20.69 -29.77 2.12
CA ALA A 26 -21.71 -28.85 2.61
C ALA A 26 -21.55 -28.54 4.11
N ALA A 27 -21.27 -29.54 4.95
CA ALA A 27 -21.08 -29.32 6.38
C ALA A 27 -19.79 -28.53 6.69
N VAL A 28 -18.72 -28.79 5.94
CA VAL A 28 -17.43 -28.09 6.10
C VAL A 28 -17.53 -26.64 5.62
N THR A 29 -18.21 -26.39 4.50
CA THR A 29 -18.43 -25.02 4.00
C THR A 29 -19.36 -24.23 4.93
N VAL A 30 -20.42 -24.84 5.46
CA VAL A 30 -21.28 -24.20 6.47
C VAL A 30 -20.49 -23.89 7.73
N GLY A 31 -19.65 -24.81 8.22
CA GLY A 31 -18.80 -24.57 9.38
C GLY A 31 -17.80 -23.42 9.17
N VAL A 32 -17.15 -23.37 8.00
CA VAL A 32 -16.22 -22.28 7.65
C VAL A 32 -16.96 -20.95 7.49
N VAL A 33 -18.16 -20.95 6.91
CA VAL A 33 -18.97 -19.73 6.77
C VAL A 33 -19.46 -19.22 8.13
N VAL A 34 -19.92 -20.10 9.02
CA VAL A 34 -20.31 -19.73 10.39
C VAL A 34 -19.11 -19.19 11.17
N LEU A 35 -17.93 -19.81 11.03
CA LEU A 35 -16.70 -19.33 11.66
C LEU A 35 -16.27 -17.96 11.13
N VAL A 36 -16.34 -17.74 9.82
CA VAL A 36 -16.04 -16.44 9.19
C VAL A 36 -17.04 -15.37 9.61
N LEU A 37 -18.35 -15.68 9.66
CA LEU A 37 -19.38 -14.75 10.13
C LEU A 37 -19.21 -14.40 11.62
N SER A 38 -18.78 -15.35 12.45
CA SER A 38 -18.47 -15.09 13.86
C SER A 38 -17.29 -14.13 14.03
N ILE A 39 -16.23 -14.29 13.23
CA ILE A 39 -15.07 -13.37 13.25
C ILE A 39 -15.45 -11.97 12.74
N MET A 40 -16.31 -11.90 11.72
CA MET A 40 -16.80 -10.62 11.18
C MET A 40 -17.80 -9.92 12.11
N ALA A 41 -18.47 -10.63 13.01
CA ALA A 41 -19.34 -10.04 14.04
C ALA A 41 -18.58 -9.58 15.29
N ALA A 42 -17.39 -10.12 15.55
CA ALA A 42 -16.53 -9.73 16.69
C ALA A 42 -15.63 -8.53 16.40
N VAL A 43 -15.60 -8.03 15.15
CA VAL A 43 -15.02 -6.73 14.81
C VAL A 43 -16.05 -5.64 15.07
N ASP A 44 -16.32 -5.40 16.35
CA ASP A 44 -16.84 -4.10 16.77
C ASP A 44 -15.84 -3.04 16.30
N PRO A 45 -16.29 -1.95 15.63
CA PRO A 45 -15.45 -0.79 15.47
C PRO A 45 -15.22 -0.24 16.87
N MET A 46 -14.10 -0.62 17.50
CA MET A 46 -13.63 0.10 18.68
C MET A 46 -13.51 1.55 18.25
N ALA A 47 -14.42 2.37 18.76
CA ALA A 47 -14.31 3.80 18.72
C ALA A 47 -12.97 4.15 19.37
N VAL A 48 -11.98 4.39 18.51
CA VAL A 48 -10.66 4.87 18.90
C VAL A 48 -10.90 6.20 19.58
N SER A 49 -10.83 6.21 20.90
CA SER A 49 -10.74 7.46 21.66
C SER A 49 -9.46 8.17 21.22
N PRO A 50 -9.51 9.48 20.93
CA PRO A 50 -8.31 10.22 20.61
C PRO A 50 -7.42 10.28 21.86
N HIS A 51 -6.22 9.73 21.77
CA HIS A 51 -5.18 10.02 22.75
C HIS A 51 -4.71 11.45 22.49
N GLN A 52 -5.10 12.34 23.39
CA GLN A 52 -4.55 13.69 23.48
C GLN A 52 -3.11 13.54 24.00
N GLU A 53 -2.12 13.72 23.13
CA GLU A 53 -0.74 13.94 23.55
C GLU A 53 -0.56 15.42 23.87
N ALA A 54 -0.07 15.67 25.07
CA ALA A 54 0.22 17.00 25.58
C ALA A 54 1.31 17.68 24.76
N THR A 55 1.12 19.00 24.60
CA THR A 55 2.10 20.00 24.23
C THR A 55 3.49 19.75 24.80
N ASP A 56 4.48 19.69 23.92
CA ASP A 56 5.83 20.18 24.22
C ASP A 56 6.16 21.31 23.23
N SER A 57 6.70 22.38 23.78
CA SER A 57 6.95 23.65 23.10
C SER A 57 8.33 23.68 22.46
N GLY A 58 8.43 24.24 21.26
CA GLY A 58 9.59 25.04 20.88
C GLY A 58 10.71 24.38 20.07
N VAL A 59 10.41 23.96 18.83
CA VAL A 59 11.29 24.22 17.67
C VAL A 59 10.37 24.50 16.49
N LEU A 60 10.52 25.64 15.82
CA LEU A 60 9.76 25.95 14.61
C LEU A 60 10.26 25.13 13.41
N VAL A 61 10.17 23.80 13.51
CA VAL A 61 10.02 22.96 12.33
C VAL A 61 8.55 23.11 11.95
N GLN A 62 8.28 23.63 10.76
CA GLN A 62 6.94 23.74 10.21
C GLN A 62 6.39 22.30 10.08
N LYS A 63 5.82 21.76 11.16
CA LYS A 63 5.30 20.39 11.21
C LYS A 63 4.09 20.37 10.31
N VAL A 64 4.20 19.72 9.16
CA VAL A 64 3.06 19.60 8.25
C VAL A 64 2.03 18.73 8.95
N GLU A 65 0.84 19.28 9.16
CA GLU A 65 -0.29 18.56 9.75
C GLU A 65 -0.91 17.64 8.68
N TYR A 66 -0.30 16.47 8.52
CA TYR A 66 -0.79 15.40 7.68
C TYR A 66 -0.57 14.06 8.39
N TYR A 67 -1.65 13.31 8.56
CA TYR A 67 -1.62 12.02 9.23
C TYR A 67 -1.20 10.92 8.26
N LEU A 68 0.02 10.39 8.39
CA LEU A 68 0.44 9.25 7.60
C LEU A 68 -0.28 7.98 8.08
N PRO A 69 -0.80 7.14 7.18
CA PRO A 69 -1.31 5.83 7.53
C PRO A 69 -0.22 4.96 8.17
N TYR A 70 -0.53 4.34 9.31
CA TYR A 70 0.40 3.47 10.02
C TYR A 70 0.79 2.22 9.20
N SER A 71 2.07 1.87 9.28
CA SER A 71 2.66 0.77 8.54
C SER A 71 2.70 -0.49 9.37
N GLY A 72 1.59 -1.22 9.41
CA GLY A 72 1.44 -2.37 10.31
C GLY A 72 2.44 -3.53 10.10
N VAL A 73 2.98 -3.73 8.91
CA VAL A 73 3.91 -4.86 8.62
C VAL A 73 5.21 -4.34 8.03
N LEU A 74 6.32 -4.52 8.77
CA LEU A 74 7.66 -4.17 8.34
C LEU A 74 8.21 -5.18 7.30
N PRO A 75 9.11 -4.74 6.41
CA PRO A 75 9.72 -5.58 5.36
C PRO A 75 10.61 -6.72 5.86
N ASP A 76 10.79 -6.87 7.17
CA ASP A 76 11.61 -7.91 7.79
C ASP A 76 10.91 -9.26 7.94
N SER A 77 9.58 -9.33 7.74
CA SER A 77 8.78 -10.53 7.98
C SER A 77 8.38 -11.25 6.68
N PRO A 78 8.19 -12.59 6.70
CA PRO A 78 7.68 -13.33 5.54
C PRO A 78 6.26 -12.87 5.13
N LEU A 79 5.46 -12.38 6.09
CA LEU A 79 4.12 -11.81 5.85
C LEU A 79 4.15 -10.60 4.91
N TYR A 80 5.28 -9.88 4.85
CA TYR A 80 5.45 -8.74 3.95
C TYR A 80 5.38 -9.14 2.46
N LYS A 81 5.83 -10.35 2.10
CA LYS A 81 5.75 -10.84 0.71
C LYS A 81 4.30 -10.99 0.26
N PHE A 82 3.46 -11.55 1.12
CA PHE A 82 2.03 -11.70 0.85
C PHE A 82 1.33 -10.34 0.76
N LYS A 83 1.65 -9.42 1.68
CA LYS A 83 1.17 -8.04 1.62
C LYS A 83 1.57 -7.35 0.32
N ALA A 84 2.83 -7.44 -0.08
CA ALA A 84 3.34 -6.82 -1.29
C ALA A 84 2.67 -7.41 -2.56
N LEU A 85 2.40 -8.72 -2.55
CA LEU A 85 1.65 -9.37 -3.63
C LEU A 85 0.22 -8.83 -3.71
N ARG A 86 -0.50 -8.77 -2.58
CA ARG A 86 -1.85 -8.19 -2.52
C ARG A 86 -1.87 -6.74 -3.01
N ASP A 87 -0.92 -5.92 -2.58
CA ASP A 87 -0.82 -4.52 -3.00
C ASP A 87 -0.59 -4.41 -4.53
N ARG A 88 0.24 -5.29 -5.10
CA ARG A 88 0.46 -5.35 -6.56
C ARG A 88 -0.78 -5.82 -7.33
N ILE A 89 -1.49 -6.82 -6.81
CA ILE A 89 -2.76 -7.30 -7.38
C ILE A 89 -3.80 -6.16 -7.34
N SER A 90 -3.89 -5.43 -6.22
CA SER A 90 -4.81 -4.29 -6.09
C SER A 90 -4.49 -3.17 -7.08
N LEU A 91 -3.21 -2.83 -7.31
CA LEU A 91 -2.83 -1.83 -8.31
C LEU A 91 -3.13 -2.26 -9.75
N TRP A 92 -3.13 -3.56 -10.00
CA TRP A 92 -3.42 -4.12 -11.32
C TRP A 92 -4.92 -4.19 -11.62
N LEU A 93 -5.74 -4.48 -10.60
CA LEU A 93 -7.20 -4.52 -10.71
C LEU A 93 -7.85 -3.14 -10.85
N VAL A 94 -7.19 -2.07 -10.38
CA VAL A 94 -7.75 -0.70 -10.47
C VAL A 94 -7.53 -0.13 -11.87
N THR A 95 -8.62 -0.02 -12.63
CA THR A 95 -8.63 0.55 -13.99
C THR A 95 -8.81 2.07 -13.99
N ASP A 96 -9.49 2.62 -13.00
CA ASP A 96 -9.76 4.06 -12.88
C ASP A 96 -8.49 4.84 -12.50
N PRO A 97 -8.05 5.83 -13.31
CA PRO A 97 -6.81 6.57 -13.07
C PRO A 97 -6.83 7.38 -11.76
N ALA A 98 -7.99 7.91 -11.35
CA ALA A 98 -8.09 8.70 -10.12
C ALA A 98 -7.88 7.81 -8.90
N LYS A 99 -8.65 6.71 -8.81
CA LYS A 99 -8.49 5.70 -7.76
C LYS A 99 -7.09 5.09 -7.78
N LYS A 100 -6.47 4.95 -8.95
CA LYS A 100 -5.11 4.41 -9.05
C LYS A 100 -4.08 5.35 -8.42
N ALA A 101 -4.18 6.65 -8.69
CA ALA A 101 -3.32 7.66 -8.07
C ALA A 101 -3.49 7.70 -6.55
N GLU A 102 -4.72 7.61 -6.03
CA GLU A 102 -4.98 7.51 -4.59
C GLU A 102 -4.34 6.27 -3.96
N LYS A 103 -4.41 5.13 -4.65
CA LYS A 103 -3.77 3.88 -4.17
C LYS A 103 -2.26 3.98 -4.18
N GLU A 104 -1.68 4.60 -5.21
CA GLU A 104 -0.23 4.83 -5.30
C GLU A 104 0.23 5.77 -4.18
N LEU A 105 -0.48 6.87 -3.93
CA LEU A 105 -0.23 7.78 -2.82
C LEU A 105 -0.28 7.06 -1.47
N LEU A 106 -1.35 6.31 -1.22
CA LEU A 106 -1.52 5.55 0.03
C LEU A 106 -0.41 4.50 0.23
N LEU A 107 0.13 3.93 -0.85
CA LEU A 107 1.29 3.04 -0.76
C LEU A 107 2.56 3.82 -0.44
N ALA A 108 2.75 5.00 -1.03
CA ALA A 108 3.87 5.88 -0.74
C ALA A 108 3.91 6.25 0.75
N ASP A 109 2.80 6.75 1.31
CA ASP A 109 2.70 7.15 2.71
C ASP A 109 3.05 5.99 3.65
N LYS A 110 2.54 4.79 3.37
CA LYS A 110 2.86 3.57 4.13
C LYS A 110 4.33 3.18 4.01
N ARG A 111 4.98 3.41 2.88
CA ARG A 111 6.41 3.06 2.74
C ARG A 111 7.29 4.04 3.49
N ILE A 112 6.95 5.32 3.52
CA ILE A 112 7.69 6.31 4.31
C ILE A 112 7.52 6.06 5.81
N GLY A 113 6.29 5.81 6.29
CA GLY A 113 6.07 5.42 7.68
C GLY A 113 6.85 4.15 8.08
N ALA A 114 6.92 3.16 7.19
CA ALA A 114 7.72 1.96 7.42
C ALA A 114 9.23 2.24 7.43
N ALA A 115 9.71 3.15 6.59
CA ALA A 115 11.12 3.53 6.55
C ALA A 115 11.57 4.19 7.86
N VAL A 116 10.75 5.07 8.44
CA VAL A 116 11.06 5.68 9.73
C VAL A 116 11.10 4.63 10.84
N ALA A 117 10.12 3.72 10.90
CA ALA A 117 10.15 2.62 11.88
C ALA A 117 11.38 1.70 11.72
N LEU A 118 11.87 1.49 10.49
CA LEU A 118 13.09 0.71 10.23
C LEU A 118 14.37 1.44 10.65
N LEU A 119 14.40 2.77 10.52
CA LEU A 119 15.50 3.57 11.03
C LEU A 119 15.58 3.49 12.55
N ASP A 120 14.45 3.62 13.23
CA ASP A 120 14.40 3.51 14.68
C ASP A 120 14.79 2.08 15.14
N GLY A 121 14.56 1.07 14.29
CA GLY A 121 15.05 -0.30 14.45
C GLY A 121 16.51 -0.55 14.05
N GLY A 122 17.29 0.48 13.69
CA GLY A 122 18.71 0.39 13.35
C GLY A 122 19.03 -0.23 11.98
N LYS A 123 18.04 -0.34 11.09
CA LYS A 123 18.17 -0.98 9.76
C LYS A 123 18.28 0.05 8.63
N ASP A 124 19.28 0.91 8.71
CA ASP A 124 19.53 2.04 7.79
C ASP A 124 19.39 1.70 6.30
N LYS A 125 20.12 0.70 5.81
CA LYS A 125 20.08 0.30 4.39
C LYS A 125 18.69 -0.12 3.94
N LEU A 126 17.96 -0.87 4.79
CA LEU A 126 16.61 -1.32 4.47
C LEU A 126 15.62 -0.16 4.52
N ALA A 127 15.78 0.75 5.48
CA ALA A 127 14.98 1.97 5.57
C ALA A 127 15.13 2.84 4.33
N VAL A 128 16.36 3.18 3.91
CA VAL A 128 16.61 3.98 2.69
C VAL A 128 16.04 3.31 1.45
N SER A 129 16.20 1.99 1.32
CA SER A 129 15.62 1.25 0.19
C SER A 129 14.09 1.23 0.20
N THR A 130 13.48 1.25 1.39
CA THR A 130 12.02 1.27 1.56
C THR A 130 11.46 2.65 1.27
N ALA A 131 12.13 3.70 1.76
CA ALA A 131 11.82 5.09 1.46
C ALA A 131 11.88 5.36 -0.04
N THR A 132 12.98 4.97 -0.69
CA THR A 132 13.15 5.13 -2.15
C THR A 132 12.03 4.44 -2.95
N LYS A 133 11.55 3.29 -2.50
CA LYS A 133 10.39 2.63 -3.13
C LYS A 133 9.09 3.38 -2.87
N GLY A 134 8.93 4.00 -1.70
CA GLY A 134 7.80 4.87 -1.38
C GLY A 134 7.75 6.09 -2.27
N GLU A 135 8.87 6.79 -2.41
CA GLU A 135 8.99 7.98 -3.25
C GLU A 135 8.71 7.70 -4.73
N LYS A 136 9.05 6.50 -5.22
CA LYS A 136 8.65 6.09 -6.58
C LYS A 136 7.14 5.96 -6.75
N TYR A 137 6.41 5.53 -5.72
CA TYR A 137 4.94 5.52 -5.78
C TYR A 137 4.35 6.94 -5.69
N LEU A 138 4.99 7.82 -4.90
CA LEU A 138 4.61 9.24 -4.85
C LEU A 138 4.78 9.89 -6.22
N GLU A 139 5.92 9.67 -6.88
CA GLU A 139 6.20 10.16 -8.23
C GLU A 139 5.14 9.70 -9.23
N GLN A 140 4.76 8.41 -9.18
CA GLN A 140 3.70 7.87 -10.04
C GLN A 140 2.34 8.52 -9.76
N ALA A 141 1.99 8.71 -8.49
CA ALA A 141 0.75 9.37 -8.09
C ALA A 141 0.70 10.82 -8.60
N VAL A 142 1.77 11.59 -8.42
CA VAL A 142 1.89 12.98 -8.90
C VAL A 142 1.76 13.02 -10.42
N ASN A 143 2.52 12.22 -11.15
CA ASN A 143 2.47 12.20 -12.61
C ASN A 143 1.08 11.81 -13.15
N ARG A 144 0.36 10.89 -12.48
CA ARG A 144 -1.02 10.56 -12.85
C ARG A 144 -1.99 11.70 -12.61
N VAL A 145 -1.89 12.39 -11.47
CA VAL A 145 -2.78 13.52 -11.15
C VAL A 145 -2.55 14.68 -12.10
N LEU A 146 -1.28 15.02 -12.37
CA LEU A 146 -0.93 16.06 -13.34
C LEU A 146 -1.43 15.71 -14.75
N GLY A 147 -1.23 14.47 -15.21
CA GLY A 147 -1.76 14.03 -16.51
C GLY A 147 -3.29 14.04 -16.59
N MET A 148 -4.00 13.87 -15.45
CA MET A 148 -5.46 14.05 -15.41
C MET A 148 -5.87 15.52 -15.44
N ALA A 149 -5.09 16.40 -14.82
CA ALA A 149 -5.29 17.86 -14.85
C ALA A 149 -5.19 18.39 -16.30
N GLU A 150 -4.13 17.98 -17.01
CA GLU A 150 -3.92 18.28 -18.43
C GLU A 150 -5.05 17.74 -19.32
N GLY A 151 -5.63 16.60 -18.93
CA GLY A 151 -6.80 16.00 -19.58
C GLY A 151 -8.14 16.67 -19.26
N GLY A 152 -8.14 17.81 -18.55
CA GLY A 152 -9.34 18.60 -18.24
C GLY A 152 -10.25 17.97 -17.18
N LYS A 153 -9.75 17.03 -16.38
CA LYS A 153 -10.51 16.48 -15.23
C LYS A 153 -10.36 17.36 -14.01
N ASP A 154 -11.41 17.46 -13.20
CA ASP A 154 -11.31 18.11 -11.89
C ASP A 154 -10.43 17.30 -10.95
N VAL A 155 -9.24 17.82 -10.68
CA VAL A 155 -8.25 17.24 -9.77
C VAL A 155 -7.95 18.13 -8.57
N LYS A 156 -8.70 19.23 -8.39
CA LYS A 156 -8.39 20.24 -7.37
C LYS A 156 -8.31 19.65 -5.96
N SER A 157 -9.24 18.75 -5.63
CA SER A 157 -9.24 18.03 -4.36
C SER A 157 -8.02 17.10 -4.23
N MET A 158 -7.62 16.42 -5.30
CA MET A 158 -6.48 15.48 -5.27
C MET A 158 -5.15 16.23 -5.15
N LEU A 159 -5.01 17.37 -5.84
CA LEU A 159 -3.84 18.24 -5.76
C LEU A 159 -3.67 18.80 -4.34
N GLY A 160 -4.75 19.24 -3.68
CA GLY A 160 -4.68 19.71 -2.30
C GLY A 160 -4.23 18.63 -1.30
N VAL A 161 -4.62 17.37 -1.52
CA VAL A 161 -4.14 16.24 -0.71
C VAL A 161 -2.67 15.93 -1.03
N LEU A 162 -2.30 15.92 -2.31
CA LEU A 162 -0.92 15.68 -2.74
C LEU A 162 0.05 16.74 -2.23
N ALA A 163 -0.34 18.01 -2.18
CA ALA A 163 0.51 19.08 -1.66
C ALA A 163 0.86 18.83 -0.18
N LYS A 164 -0.13 18.45 0.63
CA LYS A 164 0.07 18.10 2.04
C LYS A 164 0.91 16.83 2.19
N ALA A 165 0.65 15.81 1.38
CA ALA A 165 1.38 14.55 1.42
C ALA A 165 2.85 14.71 1.01
N THR A 166 3.13 15.45 -0.08
CA THR A 166 4.49 15.73 -0.56
C THR A 166 5.30 16.53 0.45
N ALA A 167 4.71 17.58 1.03
CA ALA A 167 5.36 18.35 2.10
C ALA A 167 5.70 17.47 3.31
N LYS A 168 4.80 16.55 3.67
CA LYS A 168 5.05 15.60 4.76
C LYS A 168 6.12 14.56 4.42
N HIS A 169 6.14 14.07 3.19
CA HIS A 169 7.17 13.16 2.71
C HIS A 169 8.55 13.80 2.76
N GLU A 170 8.66 15.07 2.39
CA GLU A 170 9.90 15.85 2.50
C GLU A 170 10.38 15.96 3.95
N GLU A 171 9.49 16.33 4.89
CA GLU A 171 9.80 16.37 6.33
C GLU A 171 10.36 15.02 6.83
N MET A 172 9.72 13.91 6.43
CA MET A 172 10.14 12.56 6.83
C MET A 172 11.47 12.15 6.18
N MET A 173 11.70 12.53 4.93
CA MET A 173 12.94 12.28 4.20
C MET A 173 14.12 13.07 4.79
N VAL A 174 13.91 14.31 5.22
CA VAL A 174 14.91 15.10 5.97
C VAL A 174 15.29 14.37 7.26
N GLY A 175 14.29 13.86 8.01
CA GLY A 175 14.53 13.05 9.19
C GLY A 175 15.33 11.77 8.91
N ILE A 176 15.04 11.10 7.78
CA ILE A 176 15.76 9.91 7.33
C ILE A 176 17.22 10.23 7.02
N VAL A 177 17.49 11.28 6.24
CA VAL A 177 18.85 11.72 5.88
C VAL A 177 19.65 12.13 7.11
N GLY A 178 19.01 12.78 8.09
CA GLY A 178 19.64 13.20 9.33
C GLY A 178 20.11 12.03 10.20
N LYS A 179 19.30 10.96 10.28
CA LYS A 179 19.57 9.80 11.14
C LYS A 179 20.43 8.72 10.47
N THR A 180 20.38 8.58 9.15
CA THR A 180 21.04 7.49 8.44
C THR A 180 22.53 7.78 8.19
N GLN A 181 23.39 6.82 8.54
CA GLN A 181 24.82 6.87 8.19
C GLN A 181 25.11 6.06 6.92
N GLN A 182 24.30 5.03 6.66
CA GLN A 182 24.48 4.13 5.53
C GLN A 182 23.59 4.56 4.34
N ALA A 183 24.13 4.49 3.12
CA ALA A 183 23.40 4.86 1.89
C ALA A 183 22.89 6.32 1.86
N ARG A 184 23.55 7.22 2.59
CA ARG A 184 23.22 8.65 2.67
C ARG A 184 23.12 9.33 1.30
N SER A 185 24.04 9.02 0.39
CA SER A 185 24.01 9.58 -0.98
C SER A 185 22.76 9.18 -1.79
N VAL A 186 22.16 8.02 -1.50
CA VAL A 186 20.90 7.60 -2.11
C VAL A 186 19.75 8.36 -1.45
N ALA A 187 19.76 8.50 -0.13
CA ALA A 187 18.76 9.26 0.60
C ALA A 187 18.71 10.74 0.17
N GLU A 188 19.87 11.37 -0.05
CA GLU A 188 19.97 12.76 -0.53
C GLU A 188 19.42 12.92 -1.96
N LYS A 189 19.74 11.99 -2.87
CA LYS A 189 19.15 11.98 -4.23
C LYS A 189 17.64 11.82 -4.19
N THR A 190 17.16 10.94 -3.32
CA THR A 190 15.73 10.70 -3.14
C THR A 190 15.05 11.94 -2.53
N LEU A 191 15.66 12.62 -1.56
CA LEU A 191 15.16 13.87 -1.00
C LEU A 191 15.05 14.95 -2.09
N ALA A 192 16.08 15.13 -2.92
CA ALA A 192 16.04 16.09 -4.01
C ALA A 192 14.91 15.81 -5.02
N LEU A 193 14.63 14.53 -5.30
CA LEU A 193 13.47 14.11 -6.09
C LEU A 193 12.17 14.56 -5.42
N THR A 194 12.01 14.26 -4.13
CA THR A 194 10.80 14.60 -3.36
C THR A 194 10.56 16.12 -3.32
N SER A 195 11.60 16.94 -3.08
CA SER A 195 11.50 18.40 -3.10
C SER A 195 11.06 18.92 -4.48
N MET A 196 11.64 18.38 -5.57
CA MET A 196 11.17 18.73 -6.92
C MET A 196 9.71 18.33 -7.17
N LEU A 197 9.25 17.19 -6.65
CA LEU A 197 7.84 16.80 -6.76
C LEU A 197 6.93 17.73 -5.97
N HIS A 198 7.34 18.14 -4.76
CA HIS A 198 6.59 19.07 -3.94
C HIS A 198 6.38 20.40 -4.67
N GLU A 199 7.45 20.98 -5.22
CA GLU A 199 7.38 22.22 -6.01
C GLU A 199 6.47 22.10 -7.23
N ARG A 200 6.53 20.96 -7.95
CA ARG A 200 5.67 20.70 -9.11
C ARG A 200 4.20 20.63 -8.72
N VAL A 201 3.88 19.99 -7.60
CA VAL A 201 2.50 19.88 -7.10
C VAL A 201 2.01 21.26 -6.65
N ASP A 202 2.83 22.03 -5.94
CA ASP A 202 2.48 23.38 -5.49
C ASP A 202 2.23 24.34 -6.66
N GLN A 203 3.01 24.22 -7.73
CA GLN A 203 2.73 24.94 -8.96
C GLN A 203 1.37 24.56 -9.54
N ALA A 204 1.08 23.26 -9.66
CA ALA A 204 -0.20 22.79 -10.19
C ALA A 204 -1.40 23.20 -9.32
N VAL A 205 -1.25 23.27 -7.99
CA VAL A 205 -2.27 23.79 -7.07
C VAL A 205 -2.55 25.26 -7.33
N ARG A 206 -1.53 26.07 -7.63
CA ARG A 206 -1.71 27.51 -7.90
C ARG A 206 -2.40 27.78 -9.23
N GLU A 207 -2.24 26.88 -10.20
CA GLU A 207 -2.83 26.99 -11.53
C GLU A 207 -4.31 26.54 -11.59
N ASN A 208 -4.82 25.82 -10.58
CA ASN A 208 -6.17 25.24 -10.53
C ASN A 208 -7.10 25.82 -9.44
#